data_AF-A0A4R1HL74-F1
#
_entry.id   AF-A0A4R1HL74-F1
#
_cell.length_a   1.000
_cell.length_b   1.000
_cell.length_c   1.000
_cell.angle_alpha   90.00
_cell.angle_beta   90.00
_cell.angle_gamma   90.00
#
_symmetry.space_group_name_H-M   'P 1'
#
loop_
_entity.id
_entity.type
_entity.pdbx_description
1 polymer ?
#
loop_
_entity_poly.entity_id
_entity_poly.type
_entity_poly.pdbx_seq_one_letter_code
_entity_poly.pdbx_strand_id
1 'polypeptide(L)'
;MSLGVLALQRARKQLDAFCLQHSTPGGELSCQPVEDSLLLHCEGQAVVKIQLNETRWHIFWQRDDGQWIAWPHLPVCDDIQQVIEQLDQAPLHVHWGG
;
A
#
# COMPACT_ATOMS: atom_id res chain seq x y z
N MET A 1 17.73 -5.70 -16.87
CA MET A 1 17.48 -5.42 -15.44
C MET A 1 16.33 -4.45 -15.38
N SER A 2 15.14 -4.97 -15.06
CA SER A 2 13.87 -4.25 -15.14
C SER A 2 13.82 -3.20 -14.04
N LEU A 3 13.75 -1.92 -14.44
CA LEU A 3 13.64 -0.77 -13.54
C LEU A 3 12.57 -0.95 -12.44
N GLY A 4 11.50 -1.71 -12.74
CA GLY A 4 10.45 -2.06 -11.79
C GLY A 4 10.91 -2.84 -10.55
N VAL A 5 11.92 -3.71 -10.65
CA VAL A 5 12.39 -4.50 -9.50
C VAL A 5 13.08 -3.62 -8.46
N LEU A 6 13.90 -2.67 -8.90
CA LEU A 6 14.57 -1.72 -8.01
C LEU A 6 13.57 -0.74 -7.39
N ALA A 7 12.58 -0.30 -8.18
CA ALA A 7 11.49 0.55 -7.68
C ALA A 7 10.67 -0.17 -6.60
N LEU A 8 10.30 -1.44 -6.81
CA LEU A 8 9.59 -2.27 -5.83
C LEU A 8 10.40 -2.51 -4.56
N GLN A 9 11.71 -2.79 -4.67
CA GLN A 9 12.57 -2.95 -3.49
C GLN A 9 12.69 -1.67 -2.67
N ARG A 10 12.87 -0.53 -3.33
CA ARG A 10 12.91 0.78 -2.67
C ARG A 10 11.58 1.09 -2.00
N ALA A 11 10.48 0.90 -2.73
CA ALA A 11 9.14 1.14 -2.24
C ALA A 11 8.82 0.28 -1.02
N ARG A 12 9.16 -1.01 -1.08
CA ARG A 12 9.05 -1.92 0.06
C ARG A 12 9.76 -1.38 1.30
N LYS A 13 11.02 -0.97 1.17
CA LYS A 13 11.79 -0.44 2.32
C LYS A 13 11.14 0.80 2.94
N GLN A 14 10.58 1.69 2.13
CA GLN A 14 9.89 2.89 2.62
C GLN A 14 8.54 2.55 3.27
N LEU A 15 7.78 1.62 2.68
CA LEU A 15 6.53 1.13 3.25
C LEU A 15 6.73 0.32 4.53
N ASP A 16 7.80 -0.47 4.63
CA ASP A 16 8.15 -1.20 5.86
C ASP A 16 8.40 -0.20 7.01
N ALA A 17 9.09 0.91 6.73
CA ALA A 17 9.31 1.97 7.72
C ALA A 17 8.01 2.67 8.11
N PHE A 18 7.13 2.97 7.14
CA PHE A 18 5.80 3.51 7.39
C PHE A 18 4.96 2.57 8.26
N CYS A 19 4.92 1.28 7.92
CA CYS A 19 4.19 0.26 8.69
C CYS A 19 4.69 0.21 10.13
N LEU A 20 6.00 0.24 10.34
CA LEU A 20 6.59 0.23 11.68
C LEU A 20 6.21 1.48 12.50
N GLN A 21 6.14 2.65 11.85
CA GLN A 21 5.80 3.92 12.49
C GLN A 21 4.31 4.03 12.84
N HIS A 22 3.44 3.44 12.03
CA HIS A 22 1.98 3.50 12.20
C HIS A 22 1.39 2.25 12.87
N SER A 23 2.20 1.20 13.09
CA SER A 23 1.79 0.02 13.85
C SER A 23 1.49 0.41 15.29
N THR A 24 0.30 0.03 15.75
CA THR A 24 -0.12 0.18 17.14
C THR A 24 -0.43 -1.18 17.75
N PRO A 25 -0.40 -1.33 19.09
CA PRO A 25 -0.84 -2.57 19.72
C PRO A 25 -2.30 -2.86 19.36
N GLY A 26 -2.57 -3.96 18.64
CA GLY A 26 -3.90 -4.26 18.08
C GLY A 26 -4.20 -3.53 16.76
N GLY A 27 -3.16 -3.22 16.00
CA GLY A 27 -3.23 -2.56 14.69
C GLY A 27 -1.88 -2.70 13.98
N GLU A 28 -1.33 -3.91 13.98
CA GLU A 28 -0.03 -4.18 13.38
C GLU A 28 -0.13 -4.06 11.86
N LEU A 29 0.67 -3.17 11.29
CA LEU A 29 0.79 -3.00 9.85
C LEU A 29 2.04 -3.72 9.36
N SER A 30 1.92 -4.40 8.22
CA SER A 30 3.06 -5.03 7.56
C SER A 30 2.94 -4.89 6.05
N CYS A 31 4.08 -4.87 5.36
CA CYS A 31 4.14 -4.80 3.91
C CYS A 31 4.71 -6.11 3.35
N GLN A 32 4.00 -6.70 2.39
CA GLN A 32 4.41 -7.93 1.72
C GLN A 32 4.49 -7.73 0.20
N PRO A 33 5.65 -8.00 -0.43
CA PRO A 33 5.75 -7.98 -1.88
C PRO A 33 5.07 -9.21 -2.50
N VAL A 34 4.27 -8.98 -3.55
CA VAL A 34 3.58 -10.00 -4.34
C VAL A 34 3.68 -9.64 -5.81
N GLU A 35 4.48 -10.41 -6.56
CA GLU A 35 4.74 -10.16 -8.00
C GLU A 35 5.20 -8.70 -8.25
N ASP A 36 4.43 -7.93 -9.00
CA ASP A 36 4.68 -6.52 -9.32
C ASP A 36 3.92 -5.54 -8.39
N SER A 37 3.50 -6.03 -7.22
CA SER A 37 2.69 -5.30 -6.25
C SER A 37 3.26 -5.40 -4.83
N LEU A 38 2.87 -4.46 -3.99
CA LEU A 38 3.11 -4.45 -2.55
C LEU A 38 1.76 -4.45 -1.85
N LEU A 39 1.52 -5.45 -1.00
CA LEU A 39 0.32 -5.54 -0.18
C LEU A 39 0.62 -5.01 1.22
N LEU A 40 -0.19 -4.09 1.70
CA LEU A 40 -0.22 -3.69 3.09
C LEU A 40 -1.24 -4.58 3.81
N HIS A 41 -0.81 -5.21 4.88
CA HIS A 41 -1.65 -6.01 5.75
C HIS A 41 -1.84 -5.27 7.07
N CYS A 42 -3.06 -5.27 7.58
CA CYS A 42 -3.41 -4.83 8.93
C CYS A 42 -3.91 -6.06 9.69
N GLU A 43 -3.29 -6.39 10.82
CA GLU A 43 -3.65 -7.56 11.64
C GLU A 43 -3.69 -8.89 10.86
N GLY A 44 -2.82 -9.03 9.84
CA GLY A 44 -2.75 -10.20 8.98
C GLY A 44 -3.76 -10.24 7.83
N GLN A 45 -4.62 -9.23 7.68
CA GLN A 45 -5.54 -9.09 6.56
C GLN A 45 -4.99 -8.09 5.53
N ALA A 46 -5.03 -8.45 4.24
CA ALA A 46 -4.61 -7.56 3.18
C ALA A 46 -5.65 -6.46 2.96
N VAL A 47 -5.24 -5.21 3.08
CA VAL A 47 -6.17 -4.08 3.11
C VAL A 47 -5.89 -3.08 2.01
N VAL A 48 -4.62 -2.92 1.62
CA VAL A 48 -4.22 -2.05 0.50
C VAL A 48 -3.27 -2.81 -0.42
N LYS A 49 -3.47 -2.66 -1.73
CA LYS A 49 -2.56 -3.14 -2.76
C LYS A 49 -1.99 -1.95 -3.51
N ILE A 50 -0.67 -1.87 -3.59
CA ILE A 50 0.07 -0.85 -4.31
C ILE A 50 0.74 -1.54 -5.49
N GLN A 51 0.32 -1.22 -6.72
CA GLN A 51 0.83 -1.87 -7.92
C GLN A 51 1.64 -0.87 -8.75
N LEU A 52 2.81 -1.31 -9.22
CA LEU A 52 3.63 -0.54 -10.15
C LEU A 52 3.26 -0.92 -11.59
N ASN A 53 2.75 0.02 -12.36
CA ASN A 53 2.47 -0.15 -13.78
C ASN A 53 3.37 0.78 -14.59
N GLU A 54 4.29 0.21 -15.38
CA GLU A 54 5.36 0.91 -16.12
C GLU A 54 6.26 1.77 -15.23
N THR A 55 5.79 2.96 -14.86
CA THR A 55 6.48 3.94 -14.00
C THR A 55 5.55 4.60 -12.99
N ARG A 56 4.30 4.15 -12.89
CA ARG A 56 3.25 4.78 -12.10
C ARG A 56 2.68 3.83 -11.06
N TRP A 57 2.46 4.35 -9.86
CA TRP A 57 1.94 3.63 -8.72
C TRP A 57 0.42 3.82 -8.63
N HIS A 58 -0.27 2.70 -8.55
CA HIS A 58 -1.71 2.64 -8.38
C HIS A 58 -2.04 2.05 -7.02
N ILE A 59 -2.97 2.71 -6.31
CA ILE A 59 -3.41 2.29 -4.98
C ILE A 59 -4.80 1.67 -5.11
N PHE A 60 -4.93 0.46 -4.58
CA PHE A 60 -6.16 -0.31 -4.56
C PHE A 60 -6.50 -0.66 -3.11
N TRP A 61 -7.79 -0.77 -2.83
CA TRP A 61 -8.30 -1.26 -1.55
C TRP A 61 -9.08 -2.55 -1.79
N GLN A 62 -9.10 -3.41 -0.78
CA GLN A 62 -9.91 -4.62 -0.84
C GLN A 62 -11.34 -4.30 -0.40
N ARG A 63 -12.33 -4.70 -1.21
CA ARG A 63 -13.74 -4.66 -0.83
C ARG A 63 -14.13 -5.88 -0.02
N ASP A 64 -15.29 -5.81 0.64
CA ASP A 64 -15.89 -6.90 1.42
C ASP A 64 -16.11 -8.19 0.61
N ASP A 65 -16.20 -8.07 -0.73
CA ASP A 65 -16.33 -9.20 -1.67
C ASP A 65 -14.97 -9.82 -2.05
N GLY A 66 -13.87 -9.35 -1.46
CA GLY A 66 -12.50 -9.79 -1.72
C GLY A 66 -11.87 -9.20 -2.98
N GLN A 67 -12.59 -8.36 -3.73
CA GLN A 67 -12.07 -7.75 -4.95
C GLN A 67 -11.20 -6.53 -4.65
N TRP A 68 -10.12 -6.38 -5.43
CA TRP A 68 -9.27 -5.20 -5.41
C TRP A 68 -9.83 -4.14 -6.34
N ILE A 69 -10.19 -2.97 -5.80
CA ILE A 69 -10.69 -1.84 -6.58
C ILE A 69 -9.75 -0.66 -6.40
N ALA A 70 -9.50 0.07 -7.49
CA ALA A 70 -8.71 1.28 -7.44
C ALA A 70 -9.37 2.28 -6.48
N TRP A 71 -8.59 2.93 -5.65
CA TRP A 71 -9.13 3.94 -4.74
C TRP A 71 -9.72 5.09 -5.56
N PRO A 72 -11.02 5.43 -5.43
CA PRO A 72 -11.67 6.39 -6.33
C PRO A 72 -11.15 7.82 -6.16
N HIS A 73 -10.54 8.15 -5.02
CA HIS A 73 -10.10 9.51 -4.68
C HIS A 73 -8.59 9.67 -4.60
N LEU A 74 -7.81 8.57 -4.66
CA LEU A 74 -6.36 8.68 -4.62
C LEU A 74 -5.81 8.83 -6.04
N PRO A 75 -4.91 9.80 -6.27
CA PRO A 75 -4.28 9.96 -7.57
C PRO A 75 -3.35 8.77 -7.86
N VAL A 76 -3.07 8.58 -9.14
CA VAL A 76 -1.94 7.75 -9.56
C VAL A 76 -0.66 8.51 -9.23
N CYS A 77 0.28 7.86 -8.55
CA CYS A 77 1.49 8.49 -8.05
C CYS A 77 2.70 8.15 -8.93
N ASP A 78 3.59 9.12 -9.16
CA ASP A 78 4.84 8.87 -9.91
C ASP A 78 5.96 8.33 -9.00
N ASP A 79 5.85 8.54 -7.69
CA ASP A 79 6.82 8.08 -6.68
C ASP A 79 6.10 7.45 -5.48
N ILE A 80 6.78 6.51 -4.83
CA ILE A 80 6.27 5.85 -3.63
C ILE A 80 6.13 6.82 -2.45
N GLN A 81 6.93 7.89 -2.41
CA GLN A 81 6.77 8.89 -1.36
C GLN A 81 5.40 9.56 -1.42
N GLN A 82 4.89 9.86 -2.63
CA GLN A 82 3.53 10.36 -2.79
C GLN A 82 2.49 9.32 -2.37
N VAL A 83 2.71 8.03 -2.66
CA VAL A 83 1.82 6.96 -2.18
C VAL A 83 1.75 6.96 -0.65
N ILE A 84 2.88 7.08 0.03
CA ILE A 84 2.93 7.14 1.49
C ILE A 84 2.22 8.37 2.01
N GLU A 85 2.45 9.55 1.42
CA GLU A 85 1.75 10.79 1.79
C GLU A 85 0.23 10.66 1.56
N GLN A 86 -0.18 10.03 0.46
CA GLN A 86 -1.60 9.76 0.18
C GLN A 86 -2.19 8.78 1.19
N LEU A 87 -1.45 7.75 1.62
CA LEU A 87 -1.91 6.85 2.68
C LEU A 87 -1.99 7.55 4.03
N ASP A 88 -1.02 8.39 4.37
CA ASP A 88 -1.00 9.15 5.62
C ASP A 88 -2.13 10.19 5.69
N GLN A 89 -2.42 10.86 4.57
CA GLN A 89 -3.48 11.87 4.46
C GLN A 89 -4.85 11.31 4.15
N ALA A 90 -4.94 10.13 3.55
CA ALA A 90 -6.21 9.47 3.34
C ALA A 90 -6.85 9.27 4.72
N PRO A 91 -8.15 9.54 4.86
CA PRO A 91 -8.88 9.15 6.06
C PRO A 91 -9.00 7.61 6.07
N LEU A 92 -7.88 6.93 6.30
CA LEU A 92 -7.79 5.51 6.56
C LEU A 92 -8.49 5.17 7.90
N HIS A 93 -9.00 6.17 8.63
CA HIS A 93 -10.01 5.98 9.68
C HIS A 93 -11.32 5.33 9.21
N VAL A 94 -11.53 5.16 7.90
CA VAL A 94 -12.66 4.38 7.35
C VAL A 94 -12.31 2.89 7.42
N HIS A 95 -12.52 2.29 8.59
CA HIS A 95 -12.67 0.84 8.82
C HIS A 95 -11.46 -0.05 8.51
N TRP A 96 -10.37 0.06 9.30
CA TRP A 96 -9.45 -1.08 9.48
C TRP A 96 -9.96 -2.12 10.50
N GLY A 97 -11.08 -1.84 11.16
CA GLY A 97 -11.70 -2.71 12.14
C GLY A 97 -13.00 -3.28 11.58
N GLY A 98 -12.98 -4.59 11.36
CA GLY A 98 -14.10 -5.46 11.69
C GLY A 98 -13.84 -6.06 13.06
#